data_AF-A0A8K0WV35-F1
#
_entry.id   AF-A0A8K0WV35-F1
#
_cell.length_a   1.000
_cell.length_b   1.000
_cell.length_c   1.000
_cell.angle_alpha   90.00
_cell.angle_beta   90.00
_cell.angle_gamma   90.00
#
_symmetry.space_group_name_H-M   'P 1'
#
loop_
_entity.id
_entity.type
_entity.pdbx_description
1 polymer ?
#
loop_
_entity_poly.entity_id
_entity_poly.type
_entity_poly.pdbx_seq_one_letter_code
_entity_poly.pdbx_strand_id
1 'polypeptide(L)'
;MSSSQNVIAWLVPTARGTLADKAANMAENASRAVSVSSSDYLSSRLPNLIATKPERAIQLAFDQAPKRPGSFIVGTDPRSCDIVLPSRPGISPQHCAFGFDGESRLVLDDFSESGTQVWYDWESNGDQVDYSWILSSGYSHGFPNAVHRIIVDIQGIRFQVVVNDHSADWDAYETRVDTFCQEPSWVDGLSLGWDRASLAPIAPLFSATPLFQHIYVKSLGDEPVGEVYLWNLAKPWEPMVRASA
;
A
#
# COMPACT_ATOMS: atom_id res chain seq x y z
N MET A 1 2.84 6.29 -26.38
CA MET A 1 1.46 5.76 -26.23
C MET A 1 1.40 4.67 -25.15
N SER A 2 2.17 4.81 -24.08
CA SER A 2 2.11 3.95 -22.89
C SER A 2 1.85 4.88 -21.72
N SER A 3 0.84 4.63 -20.89
CA SER A 3 0.89 5.14 -19.51
C SER A 3 -0.21 4.54 -18.62
N SER A 4 -1.46 4.39 -19.10
CA SER A 4 -2.57 4.01 -18.21
C SER A 4 -2.46 2.61 -17.64
N GLN A 5 -1.98 1.63 -18.42
CA GLN A 5 -1.86 0.24 -17.98
C GLN A 5 -0.79 -0.01 -16.91
N ASN A 6 0.16 0.92 -16.75
CA ASN A 6 1.15 0.83 -15.68
C ASN A 6 0.64 1.47 -14.38
N VAL A 7 -0.43 2.26 -14.42
CA VAL A 7 -0.92 2.95 -13.23
C VAL A 7 -1.71 1.99 -12.36
N ILE A 8 -1.36 1.93 -11.08
CA ILE A 8 -2.08 1.17 -10.07
C ILE A 8 -3.21 2.05 -9.52
N ALA A 9 -2.84 3.20 -8.97
CA ALA A 9 -3.77 4.14 -8.35
C ALA A 9 -3.19 5.55 -8.26
N TRP A 10 -4.03 6.50 -7.88
CA TRP A 10 -3.65 7.86 -7.51
C TRP A 10 -4.11 8.18 -6.09
N LEU A 11 -3.24 8.82 -5.33
CA LEU A 11 -3.55 9.43 -4.03
C LEU A 11 -3.79 10.92 -4.25
N VAL A 12 -5.06 11.31 -4.19
CA VAL A 12 -5.49 12.68 -4.48
C VAL A 12 -5.75 13.41 -3.17
N PRO A 13 -5.10 14.56 -2.91
CA PRO A 13 -5.42 15.37 -1.75
C PRO A 13 -6.91 15.72 -1.69
N THR A 14 -7.51 15.65 -0.52
CA THR A 14 -8.97 15.92 -0.39
C THR A 14 -9.35 17.39 -0.63
N ALA A 15 -8.42 18.33 -0.45
CA ALA A 15 -8.58 19.76 -0.78
C ALA A 15 -7.22 20.47 -0.88
N ARG A 16 -7.19 21.63 -1.55
CA ARG A 16 -6.01 22.51 -1.59
C ARG A 16 -5.63 23.04 -0.20
N GLY A 17 -4.35 23.26 0.04
CA GLY A 17 -3.80 23.80 1.29
C GLY A 17 -3.85 22.82 2.47
N THR A 18 -4.34 21.59 2.27
CA THR A 18 -4.29 20.52 3.28
C THR A 18 -2.88 19.96 3.44
N LEU A 19 -2.65 19.20 4.52
CA LEU A 19 -1.38 18.47 4.67
C LEU A 19 -1.14 17.44 3.57
N ALA A 20 -2.21 16.85 3.01
CA ALA A 20 -2.13 15.96 1.87
C ALA A 20 -1.71 16.71 0.59
N ASP A 21 -2.23 17.93 0.40
CA ASP A 21 -1.81 18.79 -0.72
C ASP A 21 -0.34 19.21 -0.56
N LYS A 22 0.08 19.56 0.67
CA LYS A 22 1.49 19.79 0.97
C LYS A 22 2.34 18.57 0.63
N ALA A 23 1.93 17.37 1.05
CA ALA A 23 2.64 16.13 0.74
C ALA A 23 2.77 15.90 -0.78
N ALA A 24 1.71 16.11 -1.57
CA ALA A 24 1.76 15.97 -3.03
C ALA A 24 2.69 16.99 -3.73
N ASN A 25 3.08 18.06 -3.03
CA ASN A 25 4.00 19.10 -3.49
C ASN A 25 5.40 19.01 -2.85
N MET A 26 5.66 18.01 -1.99
CA MET A 26 6.98 17.80 -1.39
C MET A 26 8.00 17.33 -2.44
N ALA A 27 9.25 17.78 -2.31
CA ALA A 27 10.33 17.44 -3.25
C ALA A 27 10.62 15.93 -3.26
N GLU A 28 10.47 15.29 -2.10
CA GLU A 28 10.63 13.86 -1.89
C GLU A 28 9.61 13.02 -2.69
N ASN A 29 8.43 13.59 -2.98
CA ASN A 29 7.38 12.94 -3.75
C ASN A 29 7.39 13.35 -5.23
N ALA A 30 8.35 14.19 -5.68
CA ALA A 30 8.33 14.79 -7.01
C ALA A 30 8.36 13.75 -8.15
N SER A 31 9.02 12.61 -7.96
CA SER A 31 9.11 11.52 -8.94
C SER A 31 7.76 10.81 -9.18
N ARG A 32 6.87 10.84 -8.19
CA ARG A 32 5.55 10.20 -8.22
C ARG A 32 4.42 11.19 -8.40
N ALA A 33 4.68 12.48 -8.18
CA ALA A 33 3.66 13.51 -8.22
C ALA A 33 3.34 13.91 -9.67
N VAL A 34 2.07 13.76 -10.05
CA VAL A 34 1.54 14.07 -11.38
C VAL A 34 0.46 15.13 -11.32
N SER A 35 0.22 15.83 -12.44
CA SER A 35 -0.92 16.74 -12.53
C SER A 35 -2.23 15.94 -12.57
N VAL A 36 -3.24 16.37 -11.82
CA VAL A 36 -4.56 15.73 -11.87
C VAL A 36 -5.19 15.84 -13.27
N SER A 37 -4.85 16.89 -14.01
CA SER A 37 -5.31 17.11 -15.39
C SER A 37 -4.56 16.28 -16.44
N SER A 38 -3.50 15.53 -16.08
CA SER A 38 -2.77 14.71 -17.05
C SER A 38 -3.42 13.36 -17.34
N SER A 39 -4.51 13.01 -16.64
CA SER A 39 -5.26 11.77 -16.82
C SER A 39 -6.76 12.07 -16.89
N ASP A 40 -7.37 11.78 -18.03
CA ASP A 40 -8.81 11.93 -18.25
C ASP A 40 -9.61 11.00 -17.32
N TYR A 41 -9.10 9.79 -17.09
CA TYR A 41 -9.69 8.85 -16.16
C TYR A 41 -9.70 9.43 -14.74
N LEU A 42 -8.54 9.87 -14.23
CA LEU A 42 -8.45 10.49 -12.90
C LEU A 42 -9.36 11.70 -12.77
N SER A 43 -9.37 12.57 -13.79
CA SER A 43 -10.20 13.77 -13.78
C SER A 43 -11.70 13.48 -13.81
N SER A 44 -12.14 12.40 -14.47
CA SER A 44 -13.55 11.99 -14.50
C SER A 44 -14.01 11.33 -13.20
N ARG A 45 -13.10 10.69 -12.45
CA ARG A 45 -13.39 10.06 -11.14
C ARG A 45 -13.40 11.02 -9.97
N LEU A 46 -12.95 12.27 -10.16
CA LEU A 46 -12.99 13.29 -9.13
C LEU A 46 -14.29 14.09 -9.24
N PRO A 47 -15.16 14.10 -8.21
CA PRO A 47 -16.41 14.84 -8.29
C PRO A 47 -16.15 16.33 -8.46
N ASN A 48 -16.95 16.99 -9.31
CA ASN A 48 -16.93 18.45 -9.50
C ASN A 48 -17.27 19.26 -8.23
N LEU A 49 -17.51 18.59 -7.11
CA LEU A 49 -17.99 19.16 -5.84
C LEU A 49 -16.89 19.77 -4.98
N ILE A 50 -15.61 19.58 -5.32
CA ILE A 50 -14.51 20.21 -4.57
C ILE A 50 -14.32 21.62 -5.11
N ALA A 51 -14.74 22.63 -4.33
CA ALA A 51 -14.60 24.05 -4.68
C ALA A 51 -13.15 24.45 -5.05
N THR A 52 -12.16 23.67 -4.59
CA THR A 52 -10.74 23.80 -4.94
C THR A 52 -10.12 22.43 -5.24
N LYS A 53 -10.27 21.96 -6.49
CA LYS A 53 -9.62 20.73 -6.96
C LYS A 53 -8.09 20.84 -6.78
N PRO A 54 -7.43 19.86 -6.14
CA PRO A 54 -5.97 19.84 -6.04
C PRO A 54 -5.35 19.75 -7.44
N GLU A 55 -4.17 20.36 -7.61
CA GLU A 55 -3.48 20.36 -8.92
C GLU A 55 -2.65 19.09 -9.11
N ARG A 56 -2.16 18.51 -8.01
CA ARG A 56 -1.28 17.35 -8.02
C ARG A 56 -1.90 16.17 -7.29
N ALA A 57 -1.56 14.97 -7.75
CA ALA A 57 -1.80 13.71 -7.08
C ALA A 57 -0.50 12.91 -7.04
N ILE A 58 -0.40 11.97 -6.10
CA ILE A 58 0.73 11.03 -6.04
C ILE A 58 0.29 9.77 -6.80
N GLN A 59 1.05 9.38 -7.82
CA GLN A 59 0.77 8.21 -8.64
C GLN A 59 1.50 6.98 -8.09
N LEU A 60 0.79 5.87 -8.01
CA LEU A 60 1.34 4.53 -7.81
C LEU A 60 1.36 3.85 -9.18
N ALA A 61 2.51 3.35 -9.60
CA ALA A 61 2.65 2.70 -10.91
C ALA A 61 3.63 1.54 -10.85
N PHE A 62 3.36 0.50 -11.64
CA PHE A 62 4.18 -0.71 -11.73
C PHE A 62 5.59 -0.44 -12.27
N ASP A 63 5.76 0.59 -13.11
CA ASP A 63 7.06 0.98 -13.69
C ASP A 63 7.89 1.88 -12.77
N GLN A 64 7.40 2.18 -11.57
CA GLN A 64 8.12 2.93 -10.56
C GLN A 64 8.49 2.03 -9.39
N ALA A 65 9.72 1.51 -9.43
CA ALA A 65 10.24 0.61 -8.42
C ALA A 65 9.99 1.14 -6.99
N PRO A 66 9.36 0.35 -6.11
CA PRO A 66 9.20 0.70 -4.72
C PRO A 66 10.52 0.49 -3.96
N LYS A 67 10.66 1.14 -2.80
CA LYS A 67 11.82 0.91 -1.92
C LYS A 67 11.77 -0.44 -1.24
N ARG A 68 10.56 -0.92 -0.92
CA ARG A 68 10.32 -2.28 -0.43
C ARG A 68 9.71 -3.12 -1.55
N PRO A 69 10.20 -4.34 -1.82
CA PRO A 69 9.61 -5.22 -2.82
C PRO A 69 8.10 -5.37 -2.62
N GLY A 70 7.34 -5.27 -3.71
CA GLY A 70 5.89 -5.47 -3.69
C GLY A 70 5.06 -4.43 -2.91
N SER A 71 5.64 -3.33 -2.40
CA SER A 71 4.86 -2.36 -1.62
C SER A 71 5.43 -0.94 -1.59
N PHE A 72 4.57 0.06 -1.71
CA PHE A 72 4.93 1.48 -1.57
C PHE A 72 4.81 1.91 -0.11
N ILE A 73 5.94 2.26 0.51
CA ILE A 73 5.96 2.63 1.93
C ILE A 73 5.60 4.10 2.12
N VAL A 74 4.70 4.37 3.05
CA VAL A 74 4.23 5.71 3.41
C VAL A 74 4.69 6.04 4.83
N GLY A 75 5.21 7.25 5.05
CA GLY A 75 5.66 7.66 6.38
C GLY A 75 6.43 8.98 6.35
N THR A 76 7.13 9.30 7.43
CA THR A 76 7.87 10.56 7.54
C THR A 76 9.35 10.47 7.16
N ASP A 77 9.91 9.27 7.04
CA ASP A 77 11.33 9.08 6.70
C ASP A 77 11.56 9.01 5.18
N PRO A 78 12.23 10.02 4.56
CA PRO A 78 12.48 10.03 3.14
C PRO A 78 13.51 9.00 2.67
N ARG A 79 14.22 8.32 3.58
CA ARG A 79 15.16 7.26 3.20
C ARG A 79 14.45 5.94 2.98
N SER A 80 13.50 5.59 3.85
CA SER A 80 12.75 4.33 3.78
C SER A 80 11.39 4.42 3.07
N CYS A 81 10.77 5.60 2.97
CA CYS A 81 9.44 5.74 2.38
C CYS A 81 9.46 6.09 0.89
N ASP A 82 8.56 5.48 0.12
CA ASP A 82 8.23 5.86 -1.25
C ASP A 82 7.38 7.13 -1.31
N ILE A 83 6.57 7.35 -0.27
CA ILE A 83 5.66 8.48 -0.14
C ILE A 83 5.91 9.13 1.21
N VAL A 84 6.48 10.34 1.15
CA VAL A 84 6.87 11.08 2.34
C VAL A 84 5.76 12.02 2.75
N LEU A 85 5.34 11.92 4.01
CA LEU A 85 4.34 12.76 4.63
C LEU A 85 5.01 13.87 5.46
N PRO A 86 4.39 15.06 5.58
CA PRO A 86 4.79 16.07 6.55
C PRO A 86 4.88 15.47 7.96
N SER A 87 5.96 15.78 8.68
CA SER A 87 6.12 15.33 10.06
C SER A 87 5.01 15.87 10.95
N ARG A 88 4.38 14.97 11.73
CA ARG A 88 3.30 15.27 12.65
C ARG A 88 3.28 14.23 13.78
N PRO A 89 2.86 14.59 15.00
CA PRO A 89 2.62 13.61 16.06
C PRO A 89 1.67 12.51 15.60
N GLY A 90 1.99 11.26 15.95
CA GLY A 90 1.23 10.06 15.57
C GLY A 90 1.66 9.43 14.24
N ILE A 91 2.46 10.11 13.40
CA ILE A 91 2.92 9.53 12.12
C ILE A 91 4.32 8.91 12.28
N SER A 92 4.36 7.59 12.32
CA SER A 92 5.59 6.79 12.30
C SER A 92 6.54 7.11 11.12
N PRO A 93 7.86 6.87 11.27
CA PRO A 93 8.84 6.97 10.18
C PRO A 93 8.46 6.15 8.95
N GLN A 94 7.98 4.93 9.16
CA GLN A 94 7.25 4.11 8.21
C GLN A 94 5.92 3.78 8.88
N HIS A 95 4.80 4.18 8.27
CA HIS A 95 3.48 4.16 8.90
C HIS A 95 2.61 3.04 8.33
N CYS A 96 2.48 3.01 7.01
CA CYS A 96 1.68 2.03 6.32
C CYS A 96 2.26 1.77 4.93
N ALA A 97 1.74 0.78 4.22
CA ALA A 97 2.19 0.45 2.88
C ALA A 97 1.03 0.13 1.94
N PHE A 98 1.08 0.66 0.73
CA PHE A 98 0.21 0.20 -0.35
C PHE A 98 0.84 -1.04 -0.99
N GLY A 99 0.11 -2.14 -1.04
CA GLY A 99 0.58 -3.41 -1.59
C GLY A 99 -0.55 -4.17 -2.27
N PHE A 100 -0.32 -5.47 -2.47
CA PHE A 100 -1.32 -6.38 -3.03
C PHE A 100 -1.50 -7.59 -2.14
N ASP A 101 -2.74 -8.07 -2.02
CA ASP A 101 -3.03 -9.35 -1.37
C ASP A 101 -2.99 -10.52 -2.36
N GLY A 102 -3.26 -11.73 -1.86
CA GLY A 102 -3.29 -12.95 -2.67
C GLY A 102 -4.40 -13.00 -3.74
N GLU A 103 -5.30 -12.02 -3.80
CA GLU A 103 -6.30 -11.87 -4.87
C GLU A 103 -5.94 -10.73 -5.85
N SER A 104 -4.68 -10.26 -5.81
CA SER A 104 -4.20 -9.11 -6.59
C SER A 104 -4.99 -7.81 -6.33
N ARG A 105 -5.64 -7.71 -5.17
CA ARG A 105 -6.35 -6.48 -4.75
C ARG A 105 -5.35 -5.53 -4.15
N LEU A 106 -5.42 -4.26 -4.55
CA LEU A 106 -4.74 -3.18 -3.85
C LEU A 106 -5.21 -3.13 -2.40
N VAL A 107 -4.27 -3.21 -1.48
CA VAL A 107 -4.49 -3.11 -0.03
C VAL A 107 -3.62 -2.02 0.60
N LEU A 108 -4.00 -1.60 1.79
CA LEU A 108 -3.22 -0.73 2.66
C LEU A 108 -2.96 -1.44 3.99
N ASP A 109 -1.72 -1.83 4.21
CA ASP A 109 -1.28 -2.47 5.44
C ASP A 109 -0.77 -1.41 6.42
N ASP A 110 -1.47 -1.22 7.53
CA ASP A 110 -1.00 -0.43 8.65
C ASP A 110 -0.08 -1.27 9.55
N PHE A 111 1.06 -0.69 9.92
CA PHE A 111 1.98 -1.23 10.93
C PHE A 111 2.47 -0.10 11.84
N SER A 112 1.62 0.91 12.03
CA SER A 112 1.95 2.12 12.77
C SER A 112 1.59 2.00 14.25
N GLU A 113 2.09 2.94 15.05
CA GLU A 113 1.78 2.96 16.49
C GLU A 113 0.44 3.63 16.81
N SER A 114 -0.06 4.48 15.90
CA SER A 114 -1.27 5.31 16.12
C SER A 114 -2.45 4.93 15.22
N GLY A 115 -2.23 4.03 14.28
CA GLY A 115 -3.21 3.49 13.36
C GLY A 115 -3.48 4.39 12.16
N THR A 116 -4.10 3.77 11.16
CA THR A 116 -4.61 4.39 9.95
C THR A 116 -6.10 4.18 9.85
N GLN A 117 -6.83 5.21 9.44
CA GLN A 117 -8.27 5.14 9.20
C GLN A 117 -8.57 5.14 7.70
N VAL A 118 -9.42 4.21 7.26
CA VAL A 118 -9.96 4.21 5.90
C VAL A 118 -11.46 4.43 5.94
N TRP A 119 -11.91 5.39 5.12
CA TRP A 119 -13.32 5.70 4.92
C TRP A 119 -13.78 5.09 3.60
N TYR A 120 -14.85 4.30 3.65
CA TYR A 120 -15.59 3.84 2.50
C TYR A 120 -16.87 4.67 2.43
N ASP A 121 -16.94 5.55 1.44
CA ASP A 121 -17.92 6.62 1.29
C ASP A 121 -17.98 7.57 2.51
N TRP A 122 -18.84 7.28 3.48
CA TRP A 122 -19.02 8.05 4.72
C TRP A 122 -18.79 7.21 5.98
N GLU A 123 -18.42 5.94 5.83
CA GLU A 123 -18.26 5.00 6.94
C GLU A 123 -16.79 4.69 7.18
N SER A 124 -16.38 4.70 8.45
CA SER A 124 -15.06 4.25 8.86
C SER A 124 -15.12 3.65 10.26
N ASN A 125 -14.19 2.73 10.54
CA ASN A 125 -14.09 2.06 11.84
C ASN A 125 -13.04 2.72 12.77
N GLY A 126 -12.73 4.01 12.53
CA GLY A 126 -11.67 4.72 13.24
C GLY A 126 -10.27 4.29 12.80
N ASP A 127 -9.27 4.76 13.55
CA ASP A 127 -7.87 4.36 13.38
C ASP A 127 -7.68 2.89 13.79
N GLN A 128 -7.06 2.09 12.93
CA GLN A 128 -6.73 0.70 13.19
C GLN A 128 -5.23 0.49 13.06
N VAL A 129 -4.66 -0.29 13.98
CA VAL A 129 -3.25 -0.71 14.01
C VAL A 129 -3.13 -2.15 13.56
N ASP A 130 -2.02 -2.50 12.93
CA ASP A 130 -1.74 -3.87 12.45
C ASP A 130 -2.90 -4.44 11.61
N TYR A 131 -3.48 -3.60 10.75
CA TYR A 131 -4.70 -3.89 10.01
C TYR A 131 -4.51 -3.66 8.50
N SER A 132 -5.12 -4.51 7.69
CA SER A 132 -5.08 -4.42 6.23
C SER A 132 -6.44 -3.99 5.66
N TRP A 133 -6.45 -2.88 4.93
CA TRP A 133 -7.64 -2.32 4.32
C TRP A 133 -7.70 -2.65 2.82
N ILE A 134 -8.83 -3.12 2.33
CA ILE A 134 -9.02 -3.44 0.91
C ILE A 134 -9.42 -2.18 0.14
N LEU A 135 -8.61 -1.77 -0.83
CA LEU A 135 -8.81 -0.54 -1.60
C LEU A 135 -9.31 -0.79 -3.03
N SER A 136 -9.29 -2.04 -3.50
CA SER A 136 -9.81 -2.43 -4.82
C SER A 136 -10.43 -3.82 -4.77
N SER A 137 -11.34 -4.11 -5.69
CA SER A 137 -12.06 -5.39 -5.71
C SER A 137 -11.30 -6.53 -6.38
N GLY A 138 -10.17 -6.24 -7.04
CA GLY A 138 -9.43 -7.22 -7.86
C GLY A 138 -10.36 -7.97 -8.82
N TYR A 139 -10.06 -9.24 -9.06
CA TYR A 139 -10.85 -10.11 -9.95
C TYR A 139 -12.22 -10.49 -9.35
N SER A 140 -12.39 -10.40 -8.02
CA SER A 140 -13.54 -10.98 -7.32
C SER A 140 -14.83 -10.16 -7.42
N HIS A 141 -14.83 -9.02 -8.14
CA HIS A 141 -15.96 -8.07 -8.29
C HIS A 141 -16.65 -7.67 -6.96
N GLY A 142 -16.03 -8.01 -5.83
CA GLY A 142 -16.58 -7.88 -4.49
C GLY A 142 -16.31 -6.49 -3.91
N PHE A 143 -16.25 -6.43 -2.59
CA PHE A 143 -15.89 -5.20 -1.90
C PHE A 143 -14.49 -4.71 -2.34
N PRO A 144 -14.27 -3.39 -2.58
CA PRO A 144 -15.18 -2.26 -2.44
C PRO A 144 -15.78 -1.76 -3.77
N ASN A 145 -16.14 -2.62 -4.74
CA ASN A 145 -16.63 -2.21 -6.07
C ASN A 145 -17.88 -1.29 -6.05
N ALA A 146 -18.75 -1.45 -5.03
CA ALA A 146 -19.92 -0.59 -4.84
C ALA A 146 -19.61 0.75 -4.13
N VAL A 147 -18.40 0.91 -3.60
CA VAL A 147 -17.96 2.12 -2.89
C VAL A 147 -17.55 3.17 -3.91
N HIS A 148 -18.10 4.38 -3.77
CA HIS A 148 -17.83 5.46 -4.71
C HIS A 148 -16.54 6.22 -4.36
N ARG A 149 -16.22 6.29 -3.06
CA ARG A 149 -15.11 7.07 -2.54
C ARG A 149 -14.37 6.32 -1.44
N ILE A 150 -13.08 6.15 -1.62
CA ILE A 150 -12.19 5.59 -0.59
C ILE A 150 -11.25 6.70 -0.13
N ILE A 151 -11.25 7.03 1.16
CA ILE A 151 -10.34 8.04 1.74
C ILE A 151 -9.45 7.36 2.76
N VAL A 152 -8.14 7.46 2.56
CA VAL A 152 -7.13 7.08 3.55
C VAL A 152 -6.81 8.32 4.38
N ASP A 153 -6.98 8.23 5.69
CA ASP A 153 -6.64 9.25 6.67
C ASP A 153 -5.51 8.75 7.57
N ILE A 154 -4.33 9.36 7.39
CA ILE A 154 -3.14 9.10 8.20
C ILE A 154 -2.99 10.27 9.16
N GLN A 155 -3.58 10.16 10.35
CA GLN A 155 -3.46 11.15 11.43
C GLN A 155 -3.81 12.60 10.98
N GLY A 156 -4.87 12.73 10.17
CA GLY A 156 -5.35 13.99 9.61
C GLY A 156 -4.76 14.34 8.24
N ILE A 157 -3.93 13.49 7.64
CA ILE A 157 -3.45 13.61 6.27
C ILE A 157 -4.32 12.73 5.37
N ARG A 158 -5.23 13.37 4.63
CA ARG A 158 -6.30 12.69 3.90
C ARG A 158 -6.11 12.66 2.39
N PHE A 159 -5.97 11.46 1.85
CA PHE A 159 -5.96 11.21 0.41
C PHE A 159 -7.20 10.42 0.00
N GLN A 160 -7.86 10.87 -1.06
CA GLN A 160 -8.77 10.02 -1.80
C GLN A 160 -7.95 9.06 -2.67
N VAL A 161 -8.20 7.76 -2.52
CA VAL A 161 -7.60 6.73 -3.37
C VAL A 161 -8.48 6.56 -4.60
N VAL A 162 -7.88 6.74 -5.78
CA VAL A 162 -8.53 6.47 -7.07
C VAL A 162 -7.77 5.34 -7.74
N VAL A 163 -8.36 4.15 -7.77
CA VAL A 163 -7.77 2.97 -8.42
C VAL A 163 -8.00 3.05 -9.93
N ASN A 164 -6.96 2.74 -10.70
CA ASN A 164 -7.08 2.68 -12.15
C ASN A 164 -7.92 1.47 -12.58
N ASP A 165 -8.70 1.62 -13.65
CA ASP A 165 -9.51 0.54 -14.19
C ASP A 165 -8.65 -0.38 -15.08
N HIS A 166 -8.54 -1.65 -14.66
CA HIS A 166 -7.86 -2.72 -15.39
C HIS A 166 -8.81 -3.85 -15.80
N SER A 167 -10.13 -3.64 -15.69
CA SER A 167 -11.15 -4.67 -15.99
C SER A 167 -11.16 -5.16 -17.44
N ALA A 168 -10.54 -4.41 -18.35
CA ALA A 168 -10.41 -4.77 -19.75
C ALA A 168 -9.41 -5.92 -20.01
N ASP A 169 -8.43 -6.13 -19.12
CA ASP A 169 -7.36 -7.12 -19.30
C ASP A 169 -6.81 -7.57 -17.93
N TRP A 170 -7.55 -8.46 -17.26
CA TRP A 170 -7.21 -8.91 -15.92
C TRP A 170 -5.95 -9.77 -15.89
N ASP A 171 -5.79 -10.70 -16.83
CA ASP A 171 -4.63 -11.60 -16.90
C ASP A 171 -3.32 -10.81 -17.00
N ALA A 172 -3.31 -9.73 -17.80
CA ALA A 172 -2.15 -8.86 -17.92
C ALA A 172 -1.89 -8.05 -16.64
N TYR A 173 -2.94 -7.64 -15.92
CA TYR A 173 -2.77 -6.96 -14.64
C TYR A 173 -2.26 -7.90 -13.55
N GLU A 174 -2.80 -9.12 -13.44
CA GLU A 174 -2.33 -10.14 -12.49
C GLU A 174 -0.84 -10.42 -12.71
N THR A 175 -0.43 -10.61 -13.97
CA THR A 175 0.99 -10.78 -14.33
C THR A 175 1.86 -9.60 -13.87
N ARG A 176 1.35 -8.36 -13.96
CA ARG A 176 2.08 -7.16 -13.49
C ARG A 176 2.15 -7.11 -11.98
N VAL A 177 1.08 -7.46 -11.27
CA VAL A 177 1.06 -7.55 -9.81
C VAL A 177 2.06 -8.61 -9.35
N ASP A 178 2.04 -9.81 -9.94
CA ASP A 178 2.98 -10.87 -9.62
C ASP A 178 4.42 -10.44 -9.85
N THR A 179 4.70 -9.81 -10.99
CA THR A 179 6.04 -9.29 -11.30
C THR A 179 6.46 -8.24 -10.27
N PHE A 180 5.58 -7.28 -9.97
CA PHE A 180 5.83 -6.23 -8.98
C PHE A 180 6.09 -6.77 -7.58
N CYS A 181 5.38 -7.83 -7.18
CA CYS A 181 5.57 -8.51 -5.90
C CYS A 181 6.85 -9.36 -5.85
N GLN A 182 7.36 -9.82 -6.99
CA GLN A 182 8.60 -10.60 -7.10
C GLN A 182 9.86 -9.75 -7.32
N GLU A 183 9.72 -8.49 -7.76
CA GLU A 183 10.88 -7.63 -8.02
C GLU A 183 11.70 -7.36 -6.75
N PRO A 184 13.00 -7.69 -6.72
CA PRO A 184 13.86 -7.37 -5.58
C PRO A 184 14.03 -5.86 -5.46
N SER A 185 14.27 -5.38 -4.23
CA SER A 185 14.44 -3.94 -4.00
C SER A 185 15.70 -3.48 -4.70
N TRP A 186 15.61 -2.42 -5.51
CA TRP A 186 16.73 -1.91 -6.30
C TRP A 186 17.96 -1.48 -5.46
N VAL A 187 17.81 -1.37 -4.14
CA VAL A 187 18.92 -1.15 -3.19
C VAL A 187 19.88 -2.33 -3.08
N ASP A 188 19.47 -3.56 -3.40
CA ASP A 188 20.37 -4.73 -3.43
C ASP A 188 21.23 -4.78 -4.71
N GLY A 189 20.80 -4.11 -5.77
CA GLY A 189 21.48 -4.12 -7.08
C GLY A 189 22.78 -3.31 -7.14
N LEU A 190 23.04 -2.43 -6.15
CA LEU A 190 24.22 -1.57 -6.11
C LEU A 190 25.38 -2.12 -5.26
N SER A 191 25.21 -3.29 -4.63
CA SER A 191 26.29 -3.94 -3.85
C SER A 191 27.10 -4.99 -4.63
N LEU A 192 26.80 -5.23 -5.91
CA LEU A 192 27.51 -6.21 -6.76
C LEU A 192 28.69 -5.59 -7.53
N GLY A 193 29.56 -4.88 -6.82
CA GLY A 193 30.72 -4.27 -7.45
C GLY A 193 31.74 -3.81 -6.45
N TRP A 194 32.34 -4.73 -5.67
CA TRP A 194 33.78 -4.77 -5.40
C TRP A 194 34.19 -6.11 -4.75
N ASP A 195 35.16 -6.73 -5.42
CA ASP A 195 36.17 -7.70 -4.99
C ASP A 195 35.81 -9.02 -4.26
N ARG A 196 36.10 -10.05 -5.05
CA ARG A 196 36.33 -11.46 -4.75
C ARG A 196 37.51 -11.63 -3.78
N ALA A 197 37.23 -11.82 -2.49
CA ALA A 197 38.08 -12.58 -1.57
C ALA A 197 37.24 -13.19 -0.46
N SER A 198 37.36 -14.51 -0.32
CA SER A 198 36.65 -15.35 0.64
C SER A 198 36.76 -14.84 2.08
N LEU A 199 35.66 -14.37 2.64
CA LEU A 199 35.40 -14.36 4.08
C LEU A 199 33.93 -14.73 4.30
N ALA A 200 33.68 -15.64 5.24
CA ALA A 200 32.37 -16.19 5.55
C ALA A 200 31.33 -15.08 5.78
N PRO A 201 30.06 -15.27 5.37
CA PRO A 201 29.04 -14.26 5.59
C PRO A 201 28.81 -14.13 7.10
N ILE A 202 29.25 -13.00 7.66
CA ILE A 202 28.77 -12.54 8.96
C ILE A 202 27.31 -12.14 8.70
N ALA A 203 26.39 -13.02 9.09
CA ALA A 203 24.97 -12.74 9.07
C ALA A 203 24.71 -11.43 9.84
N PRO A 204 23.97 -10.47 9.26
CA PRO A 204 23.52 -9.34 10.04
C PRO A 204 22.57 -9.86 11.12
N LEU A 205 22.83 -9.45 12.36
CA LEU A 205 21.97 -9.64 13.54
C LEU A 205 20.67 -8.86 13.35
N PHE A 206 19.83 -9.29 12.40
CA PHE A 206 18.41 -8.98 12.46
C PHE A 206 17.79 -10.01 13.37
N SER A 207 17.16 -9.51 14.43
CA SER A 207 16.22 -10.22 15.28
C SER A 207 15.55 -11.34 14.50
N ALA A 208 15.78 -12.59 14.92
CA ALA A 208 15.15 -13.78 14.37
C ALA A 208 13.65 -13.72 14.68
N THR A 209 12.95 -12.88 13.92
CA THR A 209 11.50 -12.82 13.89
C THR A 209 11.07 -14.16 13.30
N PRO A 210 10.29 -14.98 14.01
CA PRO A 210 9.98 -16.32 13.54
C PRO A 210 9.26 -16.20 12.19
N LEU A 211 9.81 -16.84 11.16
CA LEU A 211 9.27 -16.84 9.78
C LEU A 211 7.80 -17.29 9.73
N PHE A 212 7.35 -18.03 10.74
CA PHE A 212 5.99 -18.48 10.90
C PHE A 212 5.43 -18.08 12.28
N GLN A 213 4.28 -17.43 12.29
CA GLN A 213 3.56 -17.09 13.50
C GLN A 213 2.31 -17.97 13.64
N HIS A 214 2.08 -18.48 14.86
CA HIS A 214 0.86 -19.23 15.18
C HIS A 214 -0.23 -18.24 15.58
N ILE A 215 -1.34 -18.24 14.83
CA ILE A 215 -2.51 -17.43 15.13
C ILE A 215 -3.60 -18.35 15.67
N TYR A 216 -4.11 -18.01 16.86
CA TYR A 216 -5.18 -18.75 17.52
C TYR A 216 -6.52 -18.05 17.28
N VAL A 217 -7.39 -18.66 16.49
CA VAL A 217 -8.74 -18.13 16.23
C VAL A 217 -9.70 -18.80 17.20
N LYS A 218 -10.31 -18.00 18.08
CA LYS A 218 -11.38 -18.47 18.98
C LYS A 218 -12.70 -18.50 18.22
N SER A 219 -13.36 -19.65 18.16
CA SER A 219 -14.72 -19.77 17.64
C SER A 219 -15.71 -19.03 18.56
N LEU A 220 -16.69 -18.34 17.96
CA LEU A 220 -17.79 -17.70 18.67
C LEU A 220 -18.92 -18.74 18.89
N GLY A 221 -18.66 -19.76 19.71
CA GLY A 221 -19.62 -20.82 20.04
C GLY A 221 -19.27 -21.54 21.34
N ASP A 222 -20.25 -22.21 21.95
CA ASP A 222 -20.17 -22.84 23.29
C ASP A 222 -19.18 -24.03 23.41
N GLU A 223 -18.44 -24.34 22.35
CA GLU A 223 -17.43 -25.40 22.31
C GLU A 223 -16.03 -24.79 22.03
N PRO A 224 -15.05 -24.93 22.95
CA PRO A 224 -13.74 -24.29 22.84
C PRO A 224 -12.80 -25.11 21.95
N VAL A 225 -13.18 -25.32 20.68
CA VAL A 225 -12.25 -25.83 19.67
C VAL A 225 -11.67 -24.62 18.94
N GLY A 226 -10.63 -24.03 19.53
CA GLY A 226 -9.89 -22.97 18.83
C GLY A 226 -9.05 -23.57 17.71
N GLU A 227 -9.07 -22.89 16.56
CA GLU A 227 -8.32 -23.31 15.38
C GLU A 227 -6.97 -22.58 15.35
N VAL A 228 -5.89 -23.35 15.18
CA VAL A 228 -4.53 -22.82 15.06
C VAL A 228 -4.21 -22.68 13.59
N TYR A 229 -3.74 -21.50 13.21
CA TYR A 229 -3.29 -21.19 11.86
C TYR A 229 -1.81 -20.82 11.88
N LEU A 230 -1.11 -21.18 10.82
CA LEU A 230 0.26 -20.81 10.56
C LEU A 230 0.28 -19.68 9.53
N TRP A 231 0.85 -18.54 9.89
CA TRP A 231 1.03 -17.42 8.98
C TRP A 231 2.50 -17.22 8.64
N ASN A 232 2.82 -17.17 7.35
CA ASN A 232 4.16 -16.96 6.85
C ASN A 232 4.47 -15.45 6.81
N LEU A 233 5.26 -14.96 7.77
CA LEU A 233 5.61 -13.53 7.84
C LEU A 233 6.61 -13.09 6.75
N ALA A 234 7.27 -14.03 6.07
CA ALA A 234 8.08 -13.72 4.89
C ALA A 234 7.22 -13.56 3.62
N LYS A 235 5.98 -14.04 3.67
CA LYS A 235 4.99 -13.92 2.60
C LYS A 235 3.60 -13.67 3.21
N PRO A 236 3.38 -12.51 3.86
CA PRO A 236 2.14 -12.24 4.58
C PRO A 236 0.89 -12.27 3.68
N TRP A 237 1.09 -12.19 2.35
CA TRP A 237 0.08 -12.30 1.30
C TRP A 237 -0.38 -13.73 0.98
N GLU A 238 0.33 -14.77 1.42
CA GLU A 238 -0.14 -16.16 1.30
C GLU A 238 -1.25 -16.45 2.33
N PRO A 239 -2.33 -17.16 1.97
CA PRO A 239 -3.42 -17.47 2.89
C PRO A 239 -2.91 -18.28 4.08
N MET A 240 -3.40 -17.95 5.28
CA MET A 240 -3.05 -18.66 6.51
C MET A 240 -3.39 -20.15 6.40
N VAL A 241 -2.42 -21.01 6.70
CA VAL A 241 -2.59 -22.45 6.60
C VAL A 241 -3.07 -22.99 7.95
N ARG A 242 -4.20 -23.71 7.97
CA ARG A 242 -4.67 -24.38 9.19
C ARG A 242 -3.62 -25.40 9.63
N ALA A 243 -3.09 -25.26 10.85
CA ALA A 243 -2.22 -26.25 11.44
C ALA A 243 -3.08 -27.46 11.86
N SER A 244 -3.06 -28.53 11.07
CA SER A 244 -3.68 -29.79 11.46
C SER A 244 -2.91 -30.38 12.65
N ALA A 245 -3.63 -30.73 13.72
CA ALA A 245 -3.11 -31.58 14.78
C ALA A 245 -2.96 -33.03 14.30
#